data_AF-A0A2N7YDR0-F1
#
_entry.id   AF-A0A2N7YDR0-F1
#
_cell.length_a   1.000
_cell.length_b   1.000
_cell.length_c   1.000
_cell.angle_alpha   90.00
_cell.angle_beta   90.00
_cell.angle_gamma   90.00
#
_symmetry.space_group_name_H-M   'P 1'
#
loop_
_entity.id
_entity.type
_entity.pdbx_description
1 polymer ?
#
loop_
_entity_poly.entity_id
_entity_poly.type
_entity_poly.pdbx_seq_one_letter_code
_entity_poly.pdbx_strand_id
1 'polypeptide(L)'
;SMPDIDIDFDDRRRGEMVRYATDKWGNDKVAQVITFGTIKTKAAIKDSARVQFGKPGFAIADQITKALPPPIMAKDISVSGITDPKHERYK
;
A
#
# COMPACT_ATOMS: atom_id res chain seq x y z
N SER A 1 6.88 12.21 -26.43
CA SER A 1 6.80 10.88 -25.79
C SER A 1 5.51 10.22 -26.22
N MET A 2 5.37 8.90 -26.03
CA MET A 2 4.10 8.20 -26.22
C MET A 2 3.06 8.75 -25.21
N PRO A 3 1.83 9.07 -25.62
CA PRO A 3 0.79 9.54 -24.71
C PRO A 3 0.27 8.37 -23.85
N ASP A 4 -0.06 8.67 -22.59
CA ASP A 4 -0.71 7.74 -21.66
C ASP A 4 -2.17 8.15 -21.49
N ILE A 5 -3.10 7.21 -21.63
CA ILE A 5 -4.55 7.47 -21.62
C ILE A 5 -5.21 6.57 -20.59
N ASP A 6 -5.62 7.18 -19.47
CA ASP A 6 -6.41 6.53 -18.43
C ASP A 6 -7.90 6.62 -18.75
N ILE A 7 -8.62 5.51 -18.57
CA ILE A 7 -10.07 5.43 -18.81
C ILE A 7 -10.75 4.87 -17.56
N ASP A 8 -11.69 5.63 -17.03
CA ASP A 8 -12.52 5.21 -15.90
C ASP A 8 -13.70 4.35 -16.34
N PHE A 9 -13.96 3.29 -15.58
CA PHE A 9 -15.14 2.42 -15.75
C PHE A 9 -15.84 2.24 -14.40
N ASP A 10 -17.15 1.99 -14.45
CA ASP A 10 -17.89 1.51 -13.27
C ASP A 10 -17.24 0.22 -12.76
N ASP A 11 -16.95 0.16 -11.46
CA ASP A 11 -16.23 -0.94 -10.83
C ASP A 11 -16.89 -2.31 -11.10
N ARG A 12 -18.23 -2.35 -11.17
CA ARG A 12 -19.01 -3.57 -11.41
C ARG A 12 -18.86 -4.07 -12.85
N ARG A 13 -18.51 -3.18 -13.77
CA ARG A 13 -18.42 -3.44 -15.22
C ARG A 13 -17.01 -3.38 -15.77
N ARG A 14 -16.00 -2.98 -14.97
CA ARG A 14 -14.59 -2.98 -15.39
C ARG A 14 -14.14 -4.34 -15.93
N GLY A 15 -14.62 -5.44 -15.33
CA GLY A 15 -14.36 -6.80 -15.80
C GLY A 15 -14.86 -7.07 -17.23
N GLU A 16 -15.98 -6.47 -17.63
CA GLU A 16 -16.51 -6.59 -19.01
C GLU A 16 -15.55 -5.96 -20.01
N MET A 17 -14.94 -4.83 -19.67
CA MET A 17 -14.00 -4.13 -20.54
C MET A 17 -12.67 -4.86 -20.68
N VAL A 18 -12.18 -5.46 -19.59
CA VAL A 18 -11.02 -6.37 -19.64
C VAL A 18 -11.33 -7.54 -20.57
N ARG A 19 -12.50 -8.18 -20.39
CA ARG A 19 -12.94 -9.29 -21.26
C ARG A 19 -13.06 -8.87 -22.72
N TYR A 20 -13.66 -7.72 -23.01
CA TYR A 20 -13.74 -7.17 -24.36
C TYR A 20 -12.36 -7.01 -24.99
N ALA A 21 -11.40 -6.44 -24.25
CA ALA A 21 -10.03 -6.28 -24.74
C ALA A 21 -9.36 -7.64 -25.02
N THR A 22 -9.53 -8.60 -24.11
CA THR A 22 -9.03 -9.98 -24.27
C THR A 22 -9.63 -10.66 -25.51
N ASP A 23 -10.95 -10.60 -25.69
CA ASP A 23 -11.66 -11.22 -26.82
C ASP A 23 -11.28 -10.55 -28.15
N LYS A 24 -11.06 -9.22 -28.14
CA LYS A 24 -10.71 -8.45 -29.34
C LYS A 24 -9.26 -8.63 -29.78
N TRP A 25 -8.33 -8.73 -28.83
CA TRP A 25 -6.89 -8.67 -29.13
C TRP A 25 -6.14 -9.99 -28.90
N GLY A 26 -6.77 -10.97 -28.26
CA GLY A 26 -6.20 -12.29 -28.01
C GLY A 26 -5.78 -12.46 -26.55
N ASN A 27 -6.06 -13.65 -26.00
CA ASN A 27 -5.81 -13.98 -24.60
C ASN A 27 -4.31 -14.06 -24.25
N ASP A 28 -3.44 -14.32 -25.24
CA ASP A 28 -1.99 -14.35 -25.10
C ASP A 28 -1.34 -12.95 -25.10
N LYS A 29 -2.12 -11.90 -25.40
CA LYS A 29 -1.62 -10.52 -25.59
C LYS A 29 -2.16 -9.51 -24.59
N VAL A 30 -3.08 -9.92 -23.73
CA VAL A 30 -3.73 -9.05 -22.74
C VAL A 30 -3.49 -9.61 -21.34
N ALA A 31 -2.87 -8.81 -20.49
CA ALA A 31 -2.64 -9.15 -19.08
C ALA A 31 -2.81 -7.92 -18.20
N GLN A 32 -3.14 -8.14 -16.93
CA GLN A 32 -3.15 -7.07 -15.93
C GLN A 32 -1.74 -6.84 -15.40
N VAL A 33 -1.41 -5.58 -15.12
CA VAL A 33 -0.15 -5.21 -14.48
C VAL A 33 -0.29 -5.39 -12.97
N ILE A 34 0.66 -6.10 -12.35
CA ILE A 34 0.68 -6.29 -10.91
C ILE A 34 1.21 -5.05 -10.19
N THR A 35 0.73 -4.82 -8.96
CA THR A 35 1.31 -3.83 -8.05
C THR A 35 2.07 -4.53 -6.94
N PHE A 36 3.34 -4.16 -6.73
CA PHE A 36 4.12 -4.64 -5.60
C PHE A 36 3.88 -3.75 -4.37
N GLY A 37 3.29 -4.34 -3.33
CA GLY A 37 3.12 -3.68 -2.04
C GLY A 37 4.37 -3.81 -1.17
N THR A 38 4.81 -2.71 -0.57
CA THR A 38 5.80 -2.73 0.52
C THR A 38 5.08 -2.76 1.87
N ILE A 39 5.70 -3.39 2.88
CA ILE A 39 5.17 -3.36 4.25
C ILE A 39 5.28 -1.93 4.77
N LYS A 40 4.13 -1.32 5.08
CA LYS A 40 4.07 0.03 5.67
C LYS A 40 4.51 0.01 7.13
N THR A 41 5.02 1.14 7.61
CA THR A 41 5.55 1.33 8.97
C THR A 41 4.65 0.81 10.08
N LYS A 42 3.35 1.11 10.04
CA LYS A 42 2.40 0.65 11.06
C LYS A 42 2.27 -0.87 11.09
N ALA A 43 2.24 -1.51 9.92
CA ALA A 43 2.19 -2.96 9.80
C ALA A 43 3.50 -3.59 10.28
N ALA A 44 4.64 -3.04 9.87
CA ALA A 44 5.97 -3.51 10.32
C ALA A 44 6.08 -3.54 11.86
N ILE A 45 5.72 -2.45 12.54
CA ILE A 45 5.78 -2.36 14.01
C ILE A 45 4.84 -3.39 14.67
N LYS A 46 3.60 -3.49 14.17
CA LYS A 46 2.59 -4.41 14.73
C LYS A 46 2.97 -5.88 14.55
N ASP A 47 3.45 -6.23 13.37
CA ASP A 47 3.82 -7.61 13.06
C ASP A 47 5.11 -8.01 13.80
N SER A 48 6.12 -7.14 13.88
CA SER A 48 7.30 -7.39 14.71
C SER A 48 6.95 -7.56 16.19
N ALA A 49 6.09 -6.71 16.75
CA ALA A 49 5.67 -6.83 18.15
C ALA A 49 4.83 -8.08 18.40
N ARG A 50 3.99 -8.49 17.45
CA ARG A 50 3.23 -9.74 17.51
C ARG A 50 4.16 -10.95 17.52
N VAL A 51 5.20 -10.95 16.70
CA VAL A 51 6.19 -12.04 16.66
C VAL A 51 6.93 -12.16 17.99
N GLN A 52 7.32 -11.04 18.60
CA GLN A 52 8.11 -11.03 19.84
C GLN A 52 7.29 -11.32 21.10
N PHE A 53 6.07 -10.78 21.20
CA PHE A 53 5.31 -10.77 22.45
C PHE A 53 3.85 -11.23 22.29
N GLY A 54 3.50 -11.84 21.16
CA GLY A 54 2.16 -12.36 20.89
C GLY A 54 1.08 -11.27 20.85
N LYS A 55 -0.15 -11.62 21.26
CA LYS A 55 -1.29 -10.69 21.30
C LYS A 55 -1.04 -9.45 22.17
N PRO A 56 -0.41 -9.56 23.38
CA PRO A 56 -0.03 -8.39 24.16
C PRO A 56 0.86 -7.40 23.40
N GLY A 57 1.87 -7.91 22.67
CA GLY A 57 2.75 -7.09 21.83
C GLY A 57 2.00 -6.32 20.76
N PHE A 58 1.06 -6.97 20.08
CA PHE A 58 0.22 -6.32 19.08
C PHE A 58 -0.63 -5.18 19.67
N ALA A 59 -1.21 -5.38 20.85
CA ALA A 59 -2.03 -4.37 21.52
C ALA A 59 -1.21 -3.11 21.87
N ILE A 60 -0.01 -3.30 22.41
CA ILE A 60 0.93 -2.21 22.70
C ILE A 60 1.36 -1.52 21.39
N ALA A 61 1.72 -2.28 20.37
CA ALA A 61 2.09 -1.73 19.07
C ALA A 61 0.94 -0.95 18.41
N ASP A 62 -0.32 -1.37 18.58
CA ASP A 62 -1.47 -0.62 18.09
C ASP A 62 -1.55 0.77 18.73
N GLN A 63 -1.31 0.87 20.04
CA GLN A 63 -1.24 2.15 20.74
C GLN A 63 -0.07 3.00 20.23
N ILE A 64 1.13 2.42 20.08
CA ILE A 64 2.31 3.12 19.56
C ILE A 64 2.06 3.66 18.16
N THR A 65 1.53 2.84 17.25
CA THR A 65 1.32 3.24 15.84
C THR A 65 0.27 4.33 15.65
N LYS A 66 -0.63 4.53 16.63
CA LYS A 66 -1.59 5.64 16.65
C LYS A 66 -0.96 6.98 17.04
N ALA A 67 0.16 6.95 17.77
CA ALA A 67 0.92 8.15 18.11
C ALA A 67 1.82 8.66 16.96
N LEU A 68 1.99 7.87 15.89
CA LEU A 68 2.76 8.28 14.73
C LEU A 68 2.12 9.49 14.03
N PRO A 69 2.93 10.37 13.40
CA PRO A 69 2.43 11.48 12.60
C PRO A 69 1.42 11.02 11.54
N PRO A 70 0.42 11.85 11.21
CA PRO A 70 -0.58 11.50 10.21
C PRO A 70 0.08 11.23 8.84
N PRO A 71 -0.47 10.29 8.05
CA PRO A 71 0.04 10.01 6.71
C PRO A 71 -0.21 11.21 5.77
N ILE A 72 0.74 11.45 4.87
CA ILE A 72 0.60 12.44 3.79
C ILE A 72 0.44 11.64 2.49
N MET A 73 -0.64 11.86 1.75
CA MET A 73 -0.94 11.08 0.53
C MET A 73 -0.85 9.56 0.75
N ALA A 74 -1.44 9.07 1.85
CA ALA A 74 -1.43 7.67 2.27
C ALA A 74 -0.02 7.06 2.56
N LYS A 75 1.01 7.90 2.72
CA LYS A 75 2.37 7.52 3.10
C LYS A 75 2.63 7.85 4.59
N ASP A 76 2.80 6.81 5.41
CA ASP A 76 3.27 6.94 6.78
C ASP A 76 4.73 7.44 6.82
N ILE A 77 5.19 7.91 7.98
CA ILE A 77 6.63 8.13 8.22
C ILE A 77 7.37 6.80 8.05
N SER A 78 8.58 6.78 7.50
CA SER A 78 9.39 5.55 7.41
C SER A 78 9.80 5.05 8.79
N VAL A 79 10.09 3.76 8.94
CA VAL A 79 10.56 3.19 10.22
C VAL A 79 11.85 3.89 10.69
N SER A 80 12.81 4.12 9.79
CA SER A 80 14.05 4.84 10.10
C SER A 80 13.80 6.30 10.48
N GLY A 81 12.79 6.95 9.87
CA GLY A 81 12.42 8.33 10.18
C GLY A 81 11.79 8.52 11.56
N ILE A 82 11.31 7.47 12.21
CA ILE A 82 10.74 7.56 13.58
C ILE A 82 11.82 7.97 14.58
N THR A 83 13.06 7.51 14.41
CA THR A 83 14.15 7.73 15.36
C THR A 83 15.17 8.76 14.89
N ASP A 84 14.99 9.35 13.71
CA ASP A 84 15.92 10.33 13.13
C ASP A 84 15.45 11.76 13.42
N PRO A 85 16.12 12.52 14.30
CA PRO A 85 15.74 13.89 14.63
C PRO A 85 15.82 14.88 13.46
N LYS A 86 16.56 14.54 12.40
CA LYS A 86 16.71 15.37 11.20
C LYS A 86 15.64 15.08 10.14
N HIS A 87 14.86 14.02 10.31
CA HIS A 87 13.84 13.66 9.35
C HIS A 87 12.73 14.72 9.33
N GLU A 88 12.31 15.16 8.14
CA GLU A 88 11.32 16.25 7.96
C GLU A 88 10.00 16.04 8.69
N ARG A 89 9.71 14.77 9.04
CA ARG A 89 8.47 14.35 9.71
C ARG A 89 8.67 13.95 11.18
N TYR A 90 9.87 14.10 11.72
CA TYR A 90 10.16 13.85 13.14
C TYR A 90 9.45 14.90 13.99
N LYS A 91 8.68 14.46 14.99
CA LYS A 91 7.92 15.29 15.93
C LYS A 91 7.98 14.69 17.33
#